data_AF-A0A1Z5JP24-F1
#
_entry.id   AF-A0A1Z5JP24-F1
#
_cell.length_a   1.000
_cell.length_b   1.000
_cell.length_c   1.000
_cell.angle_alpha   90.00
_cell.angle_beta   90.00
_cell.angle_gamma   90.00
#
_symmetry.space_group_name_H-M   'P 1'
#
loop_
_entity.id
_entity.type
_entity.pdbx_description
1 polymer ?
#
loop_
_entity_poly.entity_id
_entity_poly.type
_entity_poly.pdbx_seq_one_letter_code
_entity_poly.pdbx_strand_id
1 'polypeptide(L)'
;MGDSLTRYQYLDLVYFLSHNGTWPSPDDTPNMVLENTHKNGWVQFFNFTNAALRPYEQCDCFRLHSAIKAVENRYFYDPERNNSVTYLQKFGMYPFKSSWHVTDVYKEHELVQLPLALSFVHKDLDWADAIRDFVCHMSPKPSVFIFNAGIWADHDLVNVQMQERIVEALQECQIVSMYKTTTKMSDQLNQTWDEYEQQLCNLTDYCMDLRWTAIIPEEHFWDTKHFREPIYSMMNIQLLSLLTSSNLIESFETVS
;
A
#
# COMPACT_ATOMS: atom_id res chain seq x y z
N MET A 1 -0.99 2.59 3.03
CA MET A 1 -0.99 1.53 4.06
C MET A 1 -2.21 0.63 3.86
N GLY A 2 -2.04 -0.69 3.88
CA GLY A 2 -3.15 -1.61 3.63
C GLY A 2 -2.71 -3.07 3.51
N ASP A 3 -3.55 -3.90 2.91
CA ASP A 3 -3.35 -5.35 2.80
C ASP A 3 -2.67 -5.78 1.48
N SER A 4 -2.86 -7.04 1.07
CA SER A 4 -2.31 -7.59 -0.16
C SER A 4 -2.84 -6.94 -1.45
N LEU A 5 -4.07 -6.43 -1.49
CA LEU A 5 -4.58 -5.77 -2.68
C LEU A 5 -3.93 -4.40 -2.87
N THR A 6 -3.65 -3.72 -1.76
CA THR A 6 -2.88 -2.47 -1.77
C THR A 6 -1.41 -2.72 -2.15
N ARG A 7 -0.82 -3.87 -1.77
CA ARG A 7 0.54 -4.25 -2.19
C ARG A 7 0.64 -4.36 -3.72
N TYR A 8 -0.29 -5.06 -4.35
CA TYR A 8 -0.22 -5.26 -5.80
C TYR A 8 -0.44 -3.96 -6.57
N GLN A 9 -1.34 -3.10 -6.10
CA GLN A 9 -1.45 -1.74 -6.63
C GLN A 9 -0.14 -0.95 -6.45
N TYR A 10 0.52 -1.05 -5.30
CA TYR A 10 1.82 -0.40 -5.06
C TYR A 10 2.88 -0.89 -6.04
N LEU A 11 3.06 -2.21 -6.18
CA LEU A 11 4.07 -2.82 -7.04
C LEU A 11 3.86 -2.43 -8.51
N ASP A 12 2.61 -2.41 -8.98
CA ASP A 12 2.23 -1.91 -10.31
C ASP A 12 2.64 -0.45 -10.51
N LEU A 13 2.38 0.42 -9.52
CA LEU A 13 2.70 1.85 -9.59
C LEU A 13 4.21 2.10 -9.62
N VAL A 14 4.97 1.50 -8.70
CA VAL A 14 6.42 1.74 -8.63
C VAL A 14 7.15 1.11 -9.80
N TYR A 15 6.62 0.03 -10.38
CA TYR A 15 7.10 -0.51 -11.64
C TYR A 15 6.92 0.52 -12.76
N PHE A 16 5.72 1.09 -12.93
CA PHE A 16 5.46 2.15 -13.89
C PHE A 16 6.42 3.35 -13.73
N LEU A 17 6.66 3.81 -12.49
CA LEU A 17 7.55 4.94 -12.21
C LEU A 17 9.01 4.64 -12.56
N SER A 18 9.49 3.42 -12.26
CA SER A 18 10.88 3.02 -12.53
C SER A 18 11.13 2.58 -13.98
N HIS A 19 10.09 2.18 -14.72
CA HIS A 19 10.17 1.64 -16.07
C HIS A 19 9.61 2.61 -17.13
N ASN A 20 9.90 3.91 -16.95
CA ASN A 20 9.58 4.98 -17.90
C ASN A 20 8.10 5.01 -18.35
N GLY A 21 7.19 4.76 -17.42
CA GLY A 21 5.75 4.80 -17.68
C GLY A 21 5.18 3.52 -18.31
N THR A 22 5.87 2.39 -18.19
CA THR A 22 5.39 1.10 -18.70
C THR A 22 4.75 0.30 -17.57
N TRP A 23 3.50 -0.14 -17.76
CA TRP A 23 2.82 -1.05 -16.83
C TRP A 23 3.35 -2.49 -16.95
N PRO A 24 3.29 -3.31 -15.89
CA PRO A 24 3.52 -4.75 -15.98
C PRO A 24 2.65 -5.42 -17.05
N SER A 25 3.22 -6.39 -17.78
CA SER A 25 2.45 -7.13 -18.79
C SER A 25 1.70 -8.30 -18.16
N PRO A 26 0.44 -8.57 -18.54
CA PRO A 26 -0.29 -9.75 -18.08
C PRO A 26 0.39 -11.08 -18.48
N ASP A 27 1.25 -11.05 -19.49
CA ASP A 27 1.98 -12.22 -20.00
C ASP A 27 3.33 -12.44 -19.29
N ASP A 28 3.76 -11.51 -18.41
CA ASP A 28 5.05 -11.63 -17.73
C ASP A 28 5.09 -12.86 -16.81
N THR A 29 6.19 -13.62 -16.88
CA THR A 29 6.40 -14.79 -16.00
C THR A 29 7.88 -14.86 -15.56
N PRO A 30 8.19 -14.72 -14.26
CA PRO A 30 7.24 -14.44 -13.19
C PRO A 30 6.74 -12.98 -13.26
N ASN A 31 5.57 -12.73 -12.67
CA ASN A 31 4.85 -11.47 -12.82
C ASN A 31 5.05 -10.54 -11.59
N MET A 32 5.07 -9.23 -11.82
CA MET A 32 5.31 -8.21 -10.80
C MET A 32 4.23 -8.14 -9.71
N VAL A 33 2.99 -8.46 -10.03
CA VAL A 33 1.82 -8.31 -9.14
C VAL A 33 1.07 -9.62 -8.88
N LEU A 34 1.63 -10.76 -9.29
CA LEU A 34 1.04 -12.08 -9.07
C LEU A 34 2.01 -13.00 -8.34
N GLU A 35 1.94 -13.05 -7.01
CA GLU A 35 2.85 -13.87 -6.19
C GLU A 35 2.80 -15.36 -6.55
N ASN A 36 1.63 -15.88 -6.94
CA ASN A 36 1.44 -17.28 -7.30
C ASN A 36 2.22 -17.71 -8.56
N THR A 37 2.77 -16.76 -9.33
CA THR A 37 3.65 -17.05 -10.48
C THR A 37 5.10 -17.34 -10.07
N HIS A 38 5.44 -17.13 -8.80
CA HIS A 38 6.80 -17.30 -8.27
C HIS A 38 6.99 -18.69 -7.68
N LYS A 39 7.91 -19.45 -8.27
CA LYS A 39 8.30 -20.77 -7.75
C LYS A 39 8.86 -20.60 -6.34
N ASN A 40 8.51 -21.48 -5.41
CA ASN A 40 8.96 -21.45 -4.01
C ASN A 40 8.41 -20.27 -3.16
N GLY A 41 7.32 -19.62 -3.60
CA GLY A 41 6.49 -18.72 -2.78
C GLY A 41 7.12 -17.36 -2.44
N TRP A 42 6.67 -16.77 -1.33
CA TRP A 42 6.98 -15.40 -0.89
C TRP A 42 8.43 -14.97 -0.96
N VAL A 43 9.39 -15.84 -0.63
CA VAL A 43 10.82 -15.49 -0.67
C VAL A 43 11.26 -15.15 -2.09
N GLN A 44 10.84 -15.94 -3.08
CA GLN A 44 11.20 -15.68 -4.47
C GLN A 44 10.43 -14.48 -5.03
N PHE A 45 9.18 -14.30 -4.62
CA PHE A 45 8.42 -13.09 -4.94
C PHE A 45 9.12 -11.83 -4.45
N PHE A 46 9.53 -11.78 -3.18
CA PHE A 46 10.26 -10.64 -2.62
C PHE A 46 11.62 -10.43 -3.29
N ASN A 47 12.38 -11.50 -3.54
CA ASN A 47 13.66 -11.38 -4.25
C ASN A 47 13.48 -10.82 -5.66
N PHE A 48 12.46 -11.29 -6.38
CA PHE A 48 12.17 -10.83 -7.74
C PHE A 48 11.75 -9.36 -7.76
N THR A 49 10.75 -8.97 -6.97
CA THR A 49 10.21 -7.60 -7.01
C THR A 49 11.25 -6.59 -6.52
N ASN A 50 12.00 -6.93 -5.47
CA ASN A 50 13.10 -6.09 -5.01
C ASN A 50 14.19 -5.95 -6.08
N ALA A 51 14.56 -7.03 -6.77
CA ALA A 51 15.56 -6.98 -7.84
C ALA A 51 15.09 -6.16 -9.04
N ALA A 52 13.82 -6.28 -9.44
CA ALA A 52 13.23 -5.53 -10.54
C ALA A 52 13.16 -4.02 -10.26
N LEU A 53 13.05 -3.62 -8.99
CA LEU A 53 12.94 -2.22 -8.57
C LEU A 53 14.26 -1.61 -8.08
N ARG A 54 15.40 -2.32 -8.22
CA ARG A 54 16.71 -1.75 -7.89
C ARG A 54 17.09 -0.60 -8.85
N PRO A 55 17.84 0.41 -8.37
CA PRO A 55 18.33 0.56 -6.99
C PRO A 55 17.36 1.27 -6.04
N TYR A 56 16.12 1.54 -6.47
CA TYR A 56 15.23 2.51 -5.83
C TYR A 56 14.37 1.92 -4.70
N GLU A 57 14.15 0.61 -4.63
CA GLU A 57 13.33 -0.02 -3.59
C GLU A 57 14.16 -0.71 -2.49
N GLN A 58 13.73 -0.51 -1.24
CA GLN A 58 14.10 -1.30 -0.07
C GLN A 58 12.86 -1.96 0.53
N CYS A 59 13.02 -3.13 1.14
CA CYS A 59 11.91 -3.99 1.60
C CYS A 59 12.19 -4.58 2.99
N ASP A 60 11.51 -4.07 4.02
CA ASP A 60 11.40 -4.73 5.33
C ASP A 60 10.37 -5.84 5.20
N CYS A 61 10.81 -6.95 4.60
CA CYS A 61 9.94 -7.96 4.06
C CYS A 61 10.33 -9.33 4.57
N PHE A 62 9.41 -9.93 5.29
CA PHE A 62 9.56 -11.27 5.82
C PHE A 62 8.18 -11.92 5.90
N ARG A 63 8.07 -13.12 5.36
CA ARG A 63 6.82 -13.87 5.42
C ARG A 63 7.06 -15.36 5.55
N LEU A 64 6.42 -15.94 6.57
CA LEU A 64 6.16 -17.37 6.67
C LEU A 64 4.68 -17.65 6.34
N HIS A 65 4.21 -18.87 6.60
CA HIS A 65 2.81 -19.26 6.43
C HIS A 65 1.80 -18.54 7.37
N SER A 66 2.22 -17.59 8.22
CA SER A 66 1.34 -16.89 9.17
C SER A 66 1.35 -15.37 8.97
N ALA A 67 0.17 -14.77 8.85
CA ALA A 67 -0.01 -13.32 8.74
C ALA A 67 0.46 -12.55 9.98
N ILE A 68 0.40 -13.14 11.17
CA ILE A 68 0.79 -12.50 12.45
C ILE A 68 2.28 -12.14 12.48
N LYS A 69 3.09 -12.98 11.83
CA LYS A 69 4.55 -12.83 11.75
C LYS A 69 5.00 -12.25 10.41
N ALA A 70 4.08 -11.95 9.51
CA ALA A 70 4.41 -11.35 8.23
C ALA A 70 4.63 -9.84 8.42
N VAL A 71 5.73 -9.36 7.87
CA VAL A 71 6.00 -7.92 7.71
C VAL A 71 6.33 -7.69 6.26
N GLU A 72 5.78 -6.64 5.70
CA GLU A 72 6.08 -6.22 4.33
C GLU A 72 5.90 -4.72 4.23
N ASN A 73 6.97 -4.00 4.52
CA ASN A 73 7.02 -2.56 4.31
C ASN A 73 8.01 -2.28 3.19
N ARG A 74 7.56 -1.60 2.15
CA ARG A 74 8.32 -1.33 0.92
C ARG A 74 8.51 0.16 0.77
N TYR A 75 9.74 0.55 0.47
CA TYR A 75 10.20 1.93 0.46
C TYR A 75 10.85 2.20 -0.89
N PHE A 76 10.08 2.75 -1.83
CA PHE A 76 10.57 3.15 -3.15
C PHE A 76 10.97 4.63 -3.10
N TYR A 77 12.19 4.93 -3.50
CA TYR A 77 12.69 6.29 -3.64
C TYR A 77 13.63 6.40 -4.85
N ASP A 78 13.16 7.12 -5.87
CA ASP A 78 13.93 7.53 -7.03
C ASP A 78 14.26 9.02 -6.88
N PRO A 79 15.49 9.37 -6.45
CA PRO A 79 15.90 10.77 -6.25
C PRO A 79 16.07 11.52 -7.58
N GLU A 80 16.31 10.84 -8.70
CA GLU A 80 16.50 11.49 -10.01
C GLU A 80 15.18 12.04 -10.55
N ARG A 81 14.09 11.28 -10.35
CA ARG A 81 12.73 11.68 -10.73
C ARG A 81 11.93 12.30 -9.58
N ASN A 82 12.54 12.44 -8.40
CA ASN A 82 11.91 12.92 -7.17
C ASN A 82 10.61 12.18 -6.82
N ASN A 83 10.60 10.86 -7.01
CA ASN A 83 9.46 10.00 -6.71
C ASN A 83 9.73 9.23 -5.41
N SER A 84 8.84 9.35 -4.43
CA SER A 84 8.85 8.50 -3.24
C SER A 84 7.48 7.87 -3.04
N VAL A 85 7.44 6.53 -2.97
CA VAL A 85 6.20 5.78 -2.73
C VAL A 85 6.48 4.72 -1.68
N THR A 86 5.66 4.66 -0.63
CA THR A 86 5.81 3.70 0.45
C THR A 86 4.57 2.85 0.59
N TYR A 87 4.75 1.54 0.66
CA TYR A 87 3.73 0.60 1.10
C TYR A 87 4.04 0.15 2.53
N LEU A 88 3.07 0.31 3.42
CA LEU A 88 3.12 -0.21 4.78
C LEU A 88 2.00 -1.25 4.92
N GLN A 89 2.35 -2.46 5.33
CA GLN A 89 1.37 -3.53 5.46
C GLN A 89 0.59 -3.40 6.78
N LYS A 90 -0.74 -3.48 6.68
CA LYS A 90 -1.64 -3.65 7.83
C LYS A 90 -2.78 -4.59 7.47
N PHE A 91 -2.96 -5.63 8.27
CA PHE A 91 -3.98 -6.66 8.06
C PHE A 91 -5.04 -6.60 9.14
N GLY A 92 -6.25 -6.19 8.78
CA GLY A 92 -7.38 -6.13 9.71
C GLY A 92 -7.00 -5.45 11.04
N MET A 93 -7.25 -6.16 12.14
CA MET A 93 -6.92 -5.73 13.51
C MET A 93 -5.46 -5.97 13.93
N TYR A 94 -4.62 -6.60 13.11
CA TYR A 94 -3.23 -6.84 13.51
C TYR A 94 -2.45 -5.52 13.60
N PRO A 95 -1.61 -5.35 14.63
CA PRO A 95 -0.84 -4.12 14.78
C PRO A 95 0.22 -4.00 13.67
N PHE A 96 0.56 -2.75 13.35
CA PHE A 96 1.68 -2.43 12.48
C PHE A 96 3.01 -2.83 13.16
N LYS A 97 3.95 -3.28 12.32
CA LYS A 97 5.29 -3.71 12.75
C LYS A 97 6.31 -3.30 11.70
N SER A 98 7.51 -2.95 12.15
CA SER A 98 8.69 -2.81 11.31
C SER A 98 9.95 -3.26 12.03
N SER A 99 10.83 -3.92 11.30
CA SER A 99 12.14 -4.33 11.77
C SER A 99 13.17 -3.19 11.70
N TRP A 100 12.83 -2.08 11.03
CA TRP A 100 13.75 -1.00 10.72
C TRP A 100 13.39 0.27 11.47
N HIS A 101 14.40 1.06 11.81
CA HIS A 101 14.18 2.42 12.27
C HIS A 101 13.74 3.29 11.09
N VAL A 102 12.78 4.19 11.34
CA VAL A 102 12.24 5.12 10.33
C VAL A 102 13.31 5.90 9.55
N THR A 103 14.42 6.26 10.21
CA THR A 103 15.52 7.03 9.60
C THR A 103 16.37 6.23 8.62
N ASP A 104 16.21 4.91 8.60
CA ASP A 104 17.06 4.00 7.84
C ASP A 104 16.32 3.30 6.69
N VAL A 105 15.02 3.54 6.52
CA VAL A 105 14.16 2.74 5.61
C VAL A 105 14.57 2.76 4.14
N TYR A 106 15.30 3.80 3.70
CA TYR A 106 15.81 3.93 2.33
C TYR A 106 17.29 3.52 2.18
N LYS A 107 17.96 3.14 3.26
CA LYS A 107 19.33 2.61 3.21
C LYS A 107 19.33 1.18 2.69
N GLU A 108 20.47 0.72 2.19
CA GLU A 108 20.60 -0.68 1.79
C GLU A 108 20.50 -1.59 3.03
N HIS A 109 19.62 -2.59 2.96
CA HIS A 109 19.44 -3.61 3.99
C HIS A 109 19.51 -5.02 3.39
N GLU A 110 19.98 -5.95 4.20
CA GLU A 110 19.85 -7.37 3.86
C GLU A 110 18.43 -7.86 4.13
N LEU A 111 17.85 -8.54 3.14
CA LEU A 111 16.52 -9.12 3.27
C LEU A 111 16.55 -10.25 4.31
N VAL A 112 15.74 -10.13 5.36
CA VAL A 112 15.62 -11.16 6.41
C VAL A 112 14.98 -12.42 5.82
N GLN A 113 15.68 -13.55 5.90
CA GLN A 113 15.21 -14.84 5.37
C GLN A 113 14.78 -15.83 6.46
N LEU A 114 15.19 -15.61 7.71
CA LEU A 114 15.02 -16.56 8.81
C LEU A 114 14.23 -15.94 9.97
N PRO A 115 13.29 -16.68 10.60
CA PRO A 115 12.49 -16.14 11.70
C PRO A 115 13.30 -15.67 12.90
N LEU A 116 14.44 -16.31 13.17
CA LEU A 116 15.31 -15.99 14.31
C LEU A 116 16.05 -14.66 14.12
N ALA A 117 16.15 -14.16 12.89
CA ALA A 117 16.75 -12.88 12.57
C ALA A 117 15.74 -11.72 12.61
N LEU A 118 14.45 -11.99 12.81
CA LEU A 118 13.45 -10.94 12.98
C LEU A 118 13.60 -10.25 14.34
N SER A 119 13.71 -8.93 14.30
CA SER A 119 13.66 -8.07 15.46
C SER A 119 12.85 -6.82 15.13
N PHE A 120 11.68 -6.68 15.75
CA PHE A 120 10.82 -5.52 15.52
C PHE A 120 11.25 -4.35 16.41
N VAL A 121 11.66 -3.26 15.75
CA VAL A 121 11.94 -1.97 16.36
C VAL A 121 10.63 -1.25 16.68
N HIS A 122 9.71 -1.25 15.71
CA HIS A 122 8.35 -0.76 15.87
C HIS A 122 7.40 -1.95 15.91
N LYS A 123 6.56 -2.05 16.94
CA LYS A 123 5.59 -3.15 17.10
C LYS A 123 4.40 -2.69 17.92
N ASP A 124 3.31 -3.42 17.80
CA ASP A 124 2.09 -3.23 18.59
C ASP A 124 1.48 -1.83 18.41
N LEU A 125 1.77 -1.18 17.27
CA LEU A 125 1.22 0.12 16.91
C LEU A 125 -0.12 -0.06 16.21
N ASP A 126 -1.14 0.67 16.67
CA ASP A 126 -2.39 0.81 15.92
C ASP A 126 -2.19 1.72 14.70
N TRP A 127 -3.28 2.06 13.99
CA TRP A 127 -3.16 2.92 12.80
C TRP A 127 -2.63 4.32 13.14
N ALA A 128 -3.16 4.95 14.18
CA ALA A 128 -2.84 6.33 14.52
C ALA A 128 -1.43 6.43 15.10
N ASP A 129 -1.03 5.46 15.93
CA ASP A 129 0.31 5.41 16.51
C ASP A 129 1.36 5.09 15.43
N ALA A 130 1.05 4.20 14.47
CA ALA A 130 1.94 3.97 13.32
C ALA A 130 2.11 5.22 12.47
N ILE A 131 1.07 6.04 12.31
CA ILE A 131 1.19 7.32 11.61
C ILE A 131 2.14 8.24 12.38
N ARG A 132 1.83 8.55 13.64
CA ARG A 132 2.61 9.49 14.47
C ARG A 132 4.06 9.06 14.64
N ASP A 133 4.28 7.82 15.04
CA ASP A 133 5.61 7.35 15.47
C ASP A 133 6.48 6.87 14.32
N PHE A 134 5.90 6.61 13.14
CA PHE A 134 6.63 6.11 11.98
C PHE A 134 6.45 7.01 10.77
N VAL A 135 5.23 7.13 10.22
CA VAL A 135 4.98 7.84 8.94
C VAL A 135 5.43 9.30 9.00
N CYS A 136 5.14 9.99 10.09
CA CYS A 136 5.44 11.42 10.25
C CYS A 136 6.94 11.73 10.32
N HIS A 137 7.75 10.72 10.66
CA HIS A 137 9.19 10.83 10.81
C HIS A 137 9.97 10.28 9.61
N MET A 138 9.27 9.83 8.57
CA MET A 138 9.91 9.40 7.31
C MET A 138 10.57 10.57 6.59
N SER A 139 11.67 10.28 5.89
CA SER A 139 12.39 11.24 5.07
C SER A 139 12.80 10.59 3.73
N PRO A 140 12.17 10.96 2.59
CA PRO A 140 11.16 12.02 2.46
C PRO A 140 9.84 11.70 3.21
N LYS A 141 9.24 12.74 3.78
CA LYS A 141 7.93 12.65 4.43
C LYS A 141 6.84 12.53 3.36
N PRO A 142 5.89 11.58 3.46
CA PRO A 142 4.78 11.50 2.52
C PRO A 142 3.95 12.77 2.50
N SER A 143 3.59 13.27 1.32
CA SER A 143 2.64 14.37 1.15
C SER A 143 1.18 13.92 1.18
N VAL A 144 0.94 12.67 0.76
CA VAL A 144 -0.38 12.02 0.75
C VAL A 144 -0.29 10.66 1.42
N PHE A 145 -1.26 10.32 2.26
CA PHE A 145 -1.40 9.02 2.89
C PHE A 145 -2.69 8.34 2.44
N ILE A 146 -2.52 7.24 1.72
CA ILE A 146 -3.62 6.43 1.19
C ILE A 146 -3.80 5.20 2.09
N PHE A 147 -5.02 4.98 2.58
CA PHE A 147 -5.32 3.83 3.43
C PHE A 147 -6.66 3.17 3.09
N ASN A 148 -6.75 1.87 3.42
CA ASN A 148 -7.89 1.01 3.11
C ASN A 148 -7.98 -0.16 4.12
N ALA A 149 -9.18 -0.68 4.34
CA ALA A 149 -9.44 -1.83 5.22
C ALA A 149 -8.93 -3.17 4.63
N GLY A 150 -8.86 -3.27 3.31
CA GLY A 150 -8.52 -4.51 2.61
C GLY A 150 -9.65 -5.52 2.63
N ILE A 151 -9.31 -6.80 2.43
CA ILE A 151 -10.25 -7.94 2.37
C ILE A 151 -10.66 -8.52 3.73
N TRP A 152 -10.27 -7.86 4.82
CA TRP A 152 -10.41 -8.40 6.16
C TRP A 152 -11.77 -8.00 6.74
N ALA A 153 -12.62 -8.98 7.07
CA ALA A 153 -13.91 -8.70 7.71
C ALA A 153 -13.74 -8.06 9.10
N ASP A 154 -12.77 -8.54 9.87
CA ASP A 154 -12.40 -7.96 11.17
C ASP A 154 -11.29 -6.92 10.97
N HIS A 155 -11.63 -5.64 11.04
CA HIS A 155 -10.68 -4.55 10.88
C HIS A 155 -11.01 -3.34 11.76
N ASP A 156 -9.98 -2.56 12.11
CA ASP A 156 -10.14 -1.42 13.04
C ASP A 156 -10.98 -0.29 12.44
N LEU A 157 -11.07 -0.21 11.11
CA LEU A 157 -11.73 0.91 10.42
C LEU A 157 -13.25 0.95 10.55
N VAL A 158 -13.91 -0.09 11.06
CA VAL A 158 -15.34 0.00 11.44
C VAL A 158 -15.56 0.87 12.68
N ASN A 159 -14.51 1.13 13.47
CA ASN A 159 -14.59 1.93 14.68
C ASN A 159 -14.42 3.42 14.35
N VAL A 160 -15.49 4.20 14.54
CA VAL A 160 -15.51 5.66 14.29
C VAL A 160 -14.41 6.41 15.03
N GLN A 161 -14.12 6.06 16.29
CA GLN A 161 -13.04 6.71 17.05
C GLN A 161 -11.66 6.42 16.44
N MET A 162 -11.46 5.23 15.86
CA MET A 162 -10.23 4.93 15.14
C MET A 162 -10.14 5.74 13.84
N GLN A 163 -11.25 5.90 13.10
CA GLN A 163 -11.29 6.73 11.89
C GLN A 163 -10.88 8.18 12.20
N GLU A 164 -11.44 8.77 13.26
CA GLU A 164 -11.10 10.12 13.74
C GLU A 164 -9.63 10.22 14.12
N ARG A 165 -9.12 9.28 14.95
CA ARG A 165 -7.72 9.27 15.38
C ARG A 165 -6.72 9.16 14.21
N ILE A 166 -7.07 8.43 13.16
CA ILE A 166 -6.26 8.33 11.94
C ILE A 166 -6.15 9.70 11.26
N VAL A 167 -7.29 10.35 11.02
CA VAL A 167 -7.32 11.64 10.33
C VAL A 167 -6.66 12.74 11.17
N GLU A 168 -6.88 12.76 12.48
CA GLU A 168 -6.17 13.65 13.41
C GLU A 168 -4.65 13.46 13.33
N ALA A 169 -4.17 12.20 13.38
CA ALA A 169 -2.74 11.91 13.27
C ALA A 169 -2.13 12.39 11.94
N LEU A 170 -2.86 12.25 10.83
CA LEU A 170 -2.42 12.76 9.52
C LEU A 170 -2.38 14.28 9.48
N GLN A 171 -3.38 14.95 10.06
CA GLN A 171 -3.44 16.41 10.16
C GLN A 171 -2.31 16.98 11.02
N GLU A 172 -2.02 16.37 12.18
CA GLU A 172 -0.89 16.72 13.04
C GLU A 172 0.45 16.69 12.27
N CYS A 173 0.57 15.76 11.33
CA CYS A 173 1.77 15.57 10.52
C CYS A 173 1.77 16.36 9.20
N GLN A 174 0.69 17.10 8.94
CA GLN A 174 0.46 17.86 7.70
C GLN A 174 0.53 16.97 6.46
N ILE A 175 -0.11 15.80 6.53
CA ILE A 175 -0.20 14.84 5.44
C ILE A 175 -1.64 14.79 4.95
N VAL A 176 -1.83 14.92 3.65
CA VAL A 176 -3.16 14.83 3.04
C VAL A 176 -3.70 13.41 3.16
N SER A 177 -4.92 13.28 3.66
CA SER A 177 -5.57 12.00 3.88
C SER A 177 -6.38 11.57 2.64
N MET A 178 -6.20 10.32 2.22
CA MET A 178 -7.02 9.73 1.17
C MET A 178 -7.52 8.35 1.62
N TYR A 179 -8.85 8.21 1.73
CA TYR A 179 -9.44 6.89 1.90
C TYR A 179 -9.64 6.21 0.55
N LYS A 180 -9.07 5.01 0.38
CA LYS A 180 -9.34 4.12 -0.75
C LYS A 180 -10.41 3.14 -0.31
N THR A 181 -11.54 3.08 -1.02
CA THR A 181 -12.59 2.11 -0.71
C THR A 181 -12.14 0.70 -1.03
N THR A 182 -12.72 -0.27 -0.35
CA THR A 182 -12.39 -1.68 -0.44
C THR A 182 -12.81 -2.21 -1.80
N THR A 183 -11.85 -2.82 -2.46
CA THR A 183 -12.04 -3.55 -3.71
C THR A 183 -12.98 -4.74 -3.48
N LYS A 184 -13.92 -4.93 -4.39
CA LYS A 184 -14.92 -6.00 -4.31
C LYS A 184 -14.32 -7.31 -4.81
N MET A 185 -14.55 -8.38 -4.05
CA MET A 185 -14.17 -9.76 -4.40
C MET A 185 -15.04 -10.29 -5.57
N SER A 186 -14.63 -11.39 -6.18
CA SER A 186 -15.31 -11.93 -7.38
C SER A 186 -16.77 -12.32 -7.15
N ASP A 187 -17.16 -12.60 -5.90
CA ASP A 187 -18.53 -12.93 -5.48
C ASP A 187 -19.33 -11.70 -4.98
N GLN A 188 -18.70 -10.53 -4.89
CA GLN A 188 -19.30 -9.29 -4.40
C GLN A 188 -19.74 -8.37 -5.55
N LEU A 189 -20.89 -8.68 -6.15
CA LEU A 189 -21.38 -7.98 -7.34
C LEU A 189 -22.06 -6.62 -7.06
N ASN A 190 -22.17 -6.23 -5.79
CA ASN A 190 -22.87 -4.99 -5.42
C ASN A 190 -21.93 -3.79 -5.37
N GLN A 191 -22.32 -2.71 -6.07
CA GLN A 191 -21.63 -1.42 -6.08
C GLN A 191 -22.11 -0.50 -4.94
N THR A 192 -22.21 -1.03 -3.73
CA THR A 192 -22.54 -0.24 -2.54
C THR A 192 -21.32 -0.02 -1.68
N TRP A 193 -21.33 1.08 -0.93
CA TRP A 193 -20.40 1.30 0.16
C TRP A 193 -20.90 0.60 1.40
N ASP A 194 -19.95 0.06 2.16
CA ASP A 194 -20.19 -0.23 3.57
C ASP A 194 -20.26 1.09 4.35
N GLU A 195 -20.93 1.09 5.50
CA GLU A 195 -21.16 2.31 6.28
C GLU A 195 -19.84 3.01 6.66
N TYR A 196 -18.83 2.24 7.09
CA TYR A 196 -17.52 2.79 7.47
C TYR A 196 -16.76 3.40 6.27
N GLU A 197 -16.99 2.91 5.06
CA GLU A 197 -16.38 3.48 3.85
C GLU A 197 -16.96 4.85 3.55
N GLN A 198 -18.29 4.98 3.69
CA GLN A 198 -18.96 6.26 3.54
C GLN A 198 -18.51 7.26 4.59
N GLN A 199 -18.38 6.83 5.86
CA GLN A 199 -17.87 7.66 6.94
C GLN A 199 -16.44 8.15 6.64
N LEU A 200 -15.52 7.25 6.28
CA LEU A 200 -14.14 7.61 5.98
C LEU A 200 -14.02 8.49 4.73
N CYS A 201 -14.76 8.20 3.67
CA CYS A 201 -14.77 9.05 2.47
C CYS A 201 -15.28 10.47 2.75
N ASN A 202 -16.16 10.65 3.73
CA ASN A 202 -16.62 11.97 4.16
C ASN A 202 -15.63 12.66 5.13
N LEU A 203 -14.83 11.87 5.85
CA LEU A 203 -13.91 12.37 6.88
C LEU A 203 -12.53 12.76 6.32
N THR A 204 -12.04 12.03 5.31
CA THR A 204 -10.75 12.29 4.67
C THR A 204 -10.82 13.39 3.61
N ASP A 205 -9.67 13.98 3.29
CA ASP A 205 -9.57 15.03 2.27
C ASP A 205 -9.97 14.52 0.87
N TYR A 206 -9.66 13.26 0.57
CA TYR A 206 -10.01 12.61 -0.70
C TYR A 206 -10.57 11.20 -0.50
N CYS A 207 -11.50 10.84 -1.37
CA CYS A 207 -12.04 9.49 -1.46
C CYS A 207 -11.72 8.89 -2.84
N MET A 208 -11.01 7.76 -2.86
CA MET A 208 -10.78 6.97 -4.05
C MET A 208 -11.80 5.83 -4.10
N ASP A 209 -12.87 6.05 -4.87
CA ASP A 209 -13.97 5.09 -5.01
C ASP A 209 -13.65 3.95 -5.98
N LEU A 210 -13.52 2.74 -5.44
CA LEU A 210 -13.27 1.49 -6.14
C LEU A 210 -14.49 0.59 -6.27
N ARG A 211 -15.72 1.08 -6.05
CA ARG A 211 -16.94 0.27 -6.25
C ARG A 211 -17.06 -0.31 -7.64
N TRP A 212 -16.46 0.31 -8.66
CA TRP A 212 -16.42 -0.23 -10.02
C TRP A 212 -15.77 -1.62 -10.09
N THR A 213 -15.01 -2.03 -9.08
CA THR A 213 -14.45 -3.39 -9.02
C THR A 213 -15.50 -4.49 -8.91
N ALA A 214 -16.74 -4.19 -8.48
CA ALA A 214 -17.84 -5.16 -8.43
C ALA A 214 -18.35 -5.60 -9.81
N ILE A 215 -17.98 -4.89 -10.89
CA ILE A 215 -18.36 -5.26 -12.26
C ILE A 215 -17.20 -5.85 -13.05
N ILE A 216 -16.06 -6.14 -12.40
CA ILE A 216 -14.93 -6.79 -13.03
C ILE A 216 -15.30 -8.25 -13.36
N PRO A 217 -15.12 -8.68 -14.62
CA PRO A 217 -15.33 -10.08 -15.00
C PRO A 217 -14.38 -11.07 -14.30
N GLU A 218 -14.82 -12.30 -14.08
CA GLU A 218 -14.09 -13.34 -13.34
C GLU A 218 -12.72 -13.67 -13.98
N GLU A 219 -12.58 -13.54 -15.30
CA GLU A 219 -11.30 -13.77 -16.00
C GLU A 219 -10.18 -12.81 -15.59
N HIS A 220 -10.52 -11.66 -15.00
CA HIS A 220 -9.57 -10.70 -14.44
C HIS A 220 -9.22 -10.99 -12.98
N PHE A 221 -9.62 -12.13 -12.45
CA PHE A 221 -9.20 -12.63 -11.16
C PHE A 221 -8.26 -13.83 -11.33
N TRP A 222 -7.31 -14.01 -10.41
CA TRP A 222 -6.51 -15.24 -10.34
C TRP A 222 -6.84 -16.09 -9.11
N ASP A 223 -7.49 -15.50 -8.11
CA ASP A 223 -8.26 -16.16 -7.06
C ASP A 223 -9.51 -15.33 -6.74
N THR A 224 -10.32 -15.70 -5.76
CA THR A 224 -11.58 -14.98 -5.49
C THR A 224 -11.41 -13.54 -4.98
N LYS A 225 -10.19 -13.08 -4.73
CA LYS A 225 -9.91 -11.80 -4.05
C LYS A 225 -9.00 -10.89 -4.83
N HIS A 226 -8.06 -11.45 -5.59
CA HIS A 226 -6.97 -10.74 -6.21
C HIS A 226 -7.11 -10.71 -7.73
N PHE A 227 -6.77 -9.56 -8.30
CA PHE A 227 -6.93 -9.29 -9.71
C PHE A 227 -5.68 -9.67 -10.50
N ARG A 228 -5.88 -9.90 -11.79
CA ARG A 228 -4.85 -9.88 -12.83
C ARG A 228 -4.75 -8.47 -13.38
N GLU A 229 -3.66 -8.19 -14.07
CA GLU A 229 -3.56 -7.03 -14.94
C GLU A 229 -4.72 -7.03 -15.97
N PRO A 230 -5.22 -5.84 -16.35
CA PRO A 230 -4.70 -4.50 -16.05
C PRO A 230 -5.38 -3.82 -14.84
N ILE A 231 -6.07 -4.56 -13.96
CA ILE A 231 -6.94 -3.95 -12.94
C ILE A 231 -6.17 -3.04 -11.96
N TYR A 232 -4.98 -3.46 -11.52
CA TYR A 232 -4.14 -2.63 -10.64
C TYR A 232 -3.66 -1.35 -11.35
N SER A 233 -3.33 -1.45 -12.64
CA SER A 233 -2.97 -0.29 -13.47
C SER A 233 -4.14 0.67 -13.63
N MET A 234 -5.37 0.17 -13.78
CA MET A 234 -6.58 1.01 -13.82
C MET A 234 -6.81 1.74 -12.49
N MET A 235 -6.59 1.08 -11.34
CA MET A 235 -6.61 1.74 -10.03
C MET A 235 -5.54 2.83 -9.95
N ASN A 236 -4.34 2.58 -10.45
CA ASN A 236 -3.27 3.58 -10.45
C ASN A 236 -3.55 4.77 -11.37
N ILE A 237 -4.17 4.56 -12.53
CA ILE A 237 -4.65 5.65 -13.40
C ILE A 237 -5.66 6.53 -12.65
N GLN A 238 -6.62 5.92 -11.94
CA GLN A 238 -7.58 6.66 -11.11
C GLN A 238 -6.87 7.44 -9.99
N LEU A 239 -5.91 6.83 -9.29
CA LEU A 239 -5.13 7.48 -8.23
C LEU A 239 -4.36 8.68 -8.77
N LEU A 240 -3.61 8.50 -9.85
CA LEU A 240 -2.81 9.57 -10.46
C LEU A 240 -3.71 10.72 -10.95
N SER A 241 -4.87 10.40 -11.53
CA SER A 241 -5.88 11.40 -11.90
C SER A 241 -6.35 12.23 -10.70
N LEU A 242 -6.66 11.58 -9.57
CA LEU A 242 -7.05 12.27 -8.33
C LEU A 242 -5.92 13.18 -7.80
N LEU A 243 -4.67 12.70 -7.82
CA LEU A 243 -3.53 13.49 -7.37
C LEU A 243 -3.28 14.72 -8.26
N THR A 244 -3.46 14.59 -9.58
CA THR A 244 -3.25 15.70 -10.53
C THR A 244 -4.40 16.71 -10.59
N SER A 245 -5.65 16.27 -10.44
CA SER A 245 -6.84 17.13 -10.57
C SER A 245 -7.09 18.03 -9.36
N SER A 246 -6.46 17.70 -8.24
CA SER A 246 -6.77 18.30 -6.95
C SER A 246 -5.89 19.52 -6.57
N ASN A 247 -5.07 20.04 -7.49
CA ASN A 247 -4.02 21.05 -7.23
C ASN A 247 -3.07 20.69 -6.06
N LEU A 248 -3.02 19.41 -5.67
CA LEU A 248 -2.12 18.90 -4.62
C LEU A 248 -0.64 19.11 -4.98
N ILE A 249 -0.33 19.26 -6.27
CA ILE A 249 1.02 19.44 -6.80
C ILE A 249 1.40 20.94 -6.90
N GLU A 250 0.45 21.86 -7.05
CA GLU A 250 0.73 23.30 -7.19
C GLU A 250 0.88 24.04 -5.85
N SER A 251 0.35 23.49 -4.74
CA SER A 251 0.40 24.16 -3.42
C SER A 251 1.74 24.07 -2.70
N PHE A 252 2.69 23.26 -3.18
CA PHE A 252 4.03 23.14 -2.57
C PHE A 252 5.10 24.08 -3.19
N GLU A 253 4.84 24.70 -4.35
CA GLU A 253 5.78 25.66 -4.97
C GLU A 253 5.62 27.11 -4.47
N THR A 254 4.65 27.39 -3.60
CA THR A 254 4.40 28.76 -3.08
C THR A 254 4.89 28.99 -1.65
N VAL A 255 5.61 28.02 -1.06
CA VAL A 255 6.30 28.19 0.22
C VAL A 255 7.79 27.89 0.03
N SER A 256 8.48 28.79 -0.68
CA SER A 256 9.95 28.91 -0.69
C SER A 256 10.36 30.35 -0.47
#